data_AF-C9Y9P8-F1
#
_entry.id   AF-C9Y9P8-F1
#
_cell.length_a   1.000
_cell.length_b   1.000
_cell.length_c   1.000
_cell.angle_alpha   90.00
_cell.angle_beta   90.00
_cell.angle_gamma   90.00
#
_symmetry.space_group_name_H-M   'P 1'
#
loop_
_entity.id
_entity.type
_entity.pdbx_description
1 polymer ?
#
loop_
_entity_poly.entity_id
_entity_poly.type
_entity_poly.pdbx_seq_one_letter_code
_entity_poly.pdbx_strand_id
1 'polypeptide(L)'
;MGPAKAVDKPVVLSEEQLAVAPRVATGVLPCELAQKVSVQAHPEHAGHFAVESGKQRFVMVPVATSTGAIRLEDAARGAVWLQLANKSMLMDHRQGRRLADACMSAEQQAVALAMEKNPAPNLLEPLPAPQDGAAMK
;
A
#
# COMPACT_ATOMS: atom_id res chain seq x y z
N MET A 1 0.44 -31.84 -19.84
CA MET A 1 -0.18 -30.52 -20.06
C MET A 1 -1.61 -30.56 -19.53
N GLY A 2 -1.83 -30.10 -18.30
CA GLY A 2 -3.16 -29.93 -17.72
C GLY A 2 -3.70 -28.52 -18.03
N PRO A 3 -5.03 -28.34 -18.11
CA PRO A 3 -5.63 -27.14 -18.69
C PRO A 3 -5.50 -25.92 -17.76
N ALA A 4 -5.26 -24.76 -18.38
CA ALA A 4 -5.34 -23.45 -17.75
C ALA A 4 -6.70 -23.27 -17.07
N LYS A 5 -6.69 -23.07 -15.75
CA LYS A 5 -7.89 -22.78 -14.97
C LYS A 5 -8.15 -21.28 -14.92
N ALA A 6 -9.43 -20.96 -15.20
CA ALA A 6 -10.19 -19.76 -14.90
C ALA A 6 -9.74 -18.44 -15.57
N VAL A 7 -10.49 -18.08 -16.62
CA VAL A 7 -10.69 -16.69 -17.01
C VAL A 7 -11.66 -16.10 -15.99
N ASP A 8 -11.13 -15.38 -14.99
CA ASP A 8 -11.93 -14.61 -14.05
C ASP A 8 -12.70 -13.52 -14.82
N LYS A 9 -14.00 -13.39 -14.54
CA LYS A 9 -14.79 -12.26 -15.05
C LYS A 9 -14.12 -10.96 -14.56
N PRO A 10 -14.06 -9.90 -15.39
CA PRO A 10 -13.58 -8.61 -14.94
C PRO A 10 -14.40 -8.19 -13.72
N VAL A 11 -13.74 -8.00 -12.58
CA VAL A 11 -14.41 -7.55 -11.36
C VAL A 11 -14.88 -6.12 -11.61
N VAL A 12 -16.19 -5.90 -11.64
CA VAL A 12 -16.75 -4.56 -11.73
C VAL A 12 -16.53 -3.90 -10.36
N LEU A 13 -15.77 -2.80 -10.35
CA LEU A 13 -15.48 -2.06 -9.13
C LEU A 13 -16.66 -1.17 -8.76
N SER A 14 -16.98 -1.13 -7.47
CA SER A 14 -17.90 -0.13 -6.90
C SER A 14 -17.31 1.28 -6.96
N GLU A 15 -18.17 2.29 -6.80
CA GLU A 15 -17.75 3.69 -6.77
C GLU A 15 -16.73 3.98 -5.66
N GLU A 16 -16.93 3.39 -4.46
CA GLU A 16 -15.98 3.50 -3.34
C GLU A 16 -14.61 2.90 -3.69
N GLN A 17 -14.58 1.78 -4.41
CA GLN A 17 -13.32 1.17 -4.87
C GLN A 17 -12.64 2.03 -5.94
N LEU A 18 -13.40 2.61 -6.87
CA LEU A 18 -12.88 3.51 -7.88
C LEU A 18 -12.32 4.80 -7.28
N ALA A 19 -12.94 5.32 -6.22
CA ALA A 19 -12.46 6.50 -5.49
C ALA A 19 -11.10 6.28 -4.80
N VAL A 20 -10.70 5.03 -4.55
CA VAL A 20 -9.38 4.68 -4.02
C VAL A 20 -8.29 4.77 -5.09
N ALA A 21 -8.61 4.44 -6.34
CA ALA A 21 -7.64 4.35 -7.44
C ALA A 21 -6.72 5.58 -7.59
N PRO A 22 -7.20 6.84 -7.60
CA PRO A 22 -6.32 8.01 -7.76
C PRO A 22 -5.37 8.24 -6.59
N ARG A 23 -5.58 7.58 -5.44
CA ARG A 23 -4.75 7.72 -4.24
C ARG A 23 -3.61 6.69 -4.19
N VAL A 24 -3.65 5.68 -5.06
CA VAL A 24 -2.64 4.61 -5.11
C VAL A 24 -1.32 5.19 -5.59
N ALA A 25 -0.24 4.94 -4.85
CA ALA A 25 1.09 5.33 -5.28
C ALA A 25 1.56 4.41 -6.42
N THR A 26 1.76 5.00 -7.60
CA THR A 26 2.24 4.28 -8.79
C THR A 26 3.71 4.58 -9.07
N GLY A 27 4.36 3.69 -9.82
CA GLY A 27 5.77 3.77 -10.21
C GLY A 27 6.56 2.56 -9.71
N VAL A 28 7.88 2.68 -9.72
CA VAL A 28 8.78 1.67 -9.15
C VAL A 28 9.16 2.13 -7.74
N LEU A 29 8.62 1.43 -6.74
CA LEU A 29 8.87 1.73 -5.33
C LEU A 29 10.07 0.91 -4.85
N PRO A 30 11.18 1.55 -4.42
CA PRO A 30 12.23 0.86 -3.69
C PRO A 30 11.69 0.38 -2.34
N CYS A 31 12.09 -0.82 -1.96
CA CYS A 31 11.70 -1.50 -0.73
C CYS A 31 12.94 -1.87 0.09
N GLU A 32 12.74 -2.42 1.28
CA GLU A 32 13.87 -2.93 2.07
C GLU A 32 14.61 -4.07 1.36
N LEU A 33 15.81 -4.39 1.85
CA LEU A 33 16.66 -5.47 1.33
C LEU A 33 16.95 -5.36 -0.18
N ALA A 34 17.03 -4.12 -0.69
CA ALA A 34 17.24 -3.79 -2.10
C ALA A 34 16.17 -4.37 -3.06
N GLN A 35 15.00 -4.73 -2.55
CA GLN A 35 13.87 -5.15 -3.36
C GLN A 35 13.19 -3.93 -4.01
N LYS A 36 12.38 -4.20 -5.05
CA LYS A 36 11.60 -3.18 -5.74
C LYS A 36 10.25 -3.76 -6.11
N VAL A 37 9.20 -2.94 -6.00
CA VAL A 37 7.86 -3.27 -6.48
C VAL A 37 7.42 -2.23 -7.50
N SER A 38 7.00 -2.69 -8.68
CA SER A 38 6.36 -1.83 -9.68
C SER A 38 4.86 -1.85 -9.47
N VAL A 39 4.22 -0.68 -9.37
CA VAL A 39 2.77 -0.52 -9.27
C VAL A 39 2.32 0.39 -10.40
N GLN A 40 1.42 -0.10 -11.26
CA GLN A 40 0.94 0.65 -12.42
C GLN A 40 -0.57 0.47 -12.56
N ALA A 41 -1.27 1.48 -13.07
CA ALA A 41 -2.66 1.32 -13.48
C ALA A 41 -2.76 0.28 -14.60
N HIS A 42 -3.76 -0.59 -14.56
CA HIS A 42 -3.96 -1.59 -15.60
C HIS A 42 -4.45 -0.92 -16.90
N PRO A 43 -3.83 -1.21 -18.06
CA PRO A 43 -4.15 -0.50 -19.30
C PRO A 43 -5.58 -0.77 -19.82
N GLU A 44 -6.11 -1.97 -19.54
CA GLU A 44 -7.41 -2.41 -20.07
C GLU A 44 -8.55 -2.36 -19.05
N HIS A 45 -8.23 -2.18 -17.76
CA HIS A 45 -9.20 -2.32 -16.67
C HIS A 45 -9.08 -1.13 -15.73
N ALA A 46 -9.99 -0.16 -15.90
CA ALA A 46 -10.02 1.04 -15.06
C ALA A 46 -10.10 0.67 -13.56
N GLY A 47 -9.32 1.37 -12.75
CA GLY A 47 -9.23 1.15 -11.30
C GLY A 47 -8.49 -0.12 -10.86
N HIS A 48 -8.07 -0.98 -11.79
CA HIS A 48 -7.20 -2.13 -11.47
C HIS A 48 -5.73 -1.72 -11.53
N PHE A 49 -4.87 -2.47 -10.86
CA PHE A 49 -3.44 -2.21 -10.80
C PHE A 49 -2.62 -3.46 -11.13
N ALA A 50 -1.63 -3.31 -12.00
CA ALA A 50 -0.59 -4.30 -12.19
C ALA A 50 0.51 -4.07 -11.15
N VAL A 51 0.71 -5.07 -10.28
CA VAL A 51 1.74 -5.04 -9.22
C VAL A 51 2.77 -6.11 -9.47
N GLU A 52 4.04 -5.74 -9.60
CA GLU A 52 5.13 -6.65 -9.93
C GLU A 52 6.25 -6.60 -8.90
N SER A 53 6.68 -7.76 -8.42
CA SER A 53 7.83 -7.93 -7.53
C SER A 53 8.68 -9.10 -8.05
N GLY A 54 9.86 -8.79 -8.60
CA GLY A 54 10.73 -9.78 -9.23
C GLY A 54 10.03 -10.54 -10.34
N LYS A 55 9.79 -11.84 -10.14
CA LYS A 55 9.09 -12.72 -11.12
C LYS A 55 7.58 -12.82 -10.88
N GLN A 56 7.07 -12.22 -9.81
CA GLN A 56 5.66 -12.29 -9.43
C GLN A 56 4.94 -11.04 -9.94
N ARG A 57 3.93 -11.23 -10.79
CA ARG A 57 3.02 -10.17 -11.25
C ARG A 57 1.62 -10.44 -10.73
N PHE A 58 0.88 -9.44 -10.29
CA PHE A 58 -0.49 -9.55 -9.79
C PHE A 58 -1.37 -8.51 -10.47
N VAL A 59 -2.65 -8.83 -10.67
CA VAL A 59 -3.67 -7.85 -11.08
C VAL A 59 -4.56 -7.64 -9.89
N MET A 60 -4.44 -6.47 -9.28
CA MET A 60 -5.06 -6.16 -8.00
C MET A 60 -6.19 -5.14 -8.16
N VAL A 61 -7.21 -5.30 -7.33
CA VAL A 61 -8.34 -4.37 -7.22
C VAL A 61 -8.35 -3.67 -5.87
N PRO A 62 -8.75 -2.38 -5.80
CA PRO A 62 -8.95 -1.71 -4.53
C PRO A 62 -10.02 -2.38 -3.69
N VAL A 63 -9.84 -2.39 -2.38
CA VAL A 63 -10.87 -2.76 -1.41
C VAL A 63 -11.10 -1.60 -0.44
N ALA A 64 -12.36 -1.37 -0.06
CA ALA A 64 -12.70 -0.33 0.89
C ALA A 64 -12.09 -0.62 2.26
N THR A 65 -11.55 0.41 2.90
CA THR A 65 -10.97 0.31 4.25
C THR A 65 -11.54 1.42 5.13
N SER A 66 -11.73 1.12 6.41
CA SER A 66 -12.17 2.11 7.41
C SER A 66 -11.00 2.87 8.04
N THR A 67 -9.77 2.35 7.92
CA THR A 67 -8.56 2.91 8.55
C THR A 67 -7.86 3.96 7.70
N GLY A 68 -8.37 4.25 6.50
CA GLY A 68 -7.77 5.18 5.55
C GLY A 68 -6.56 4.62 4.77
N ALA A 69 -6.04 3.45 5.18
CA ALA A 69 -5.00 2.74 4.46
C ALA A 69 -5.51 2.24 3.10
N ILE A 70 -4.69 2.36 2.07
CA ILE A 70 -5.04 1.85 0.75
C ILE A 70 -4.72 0.36 0.73
N ARG A 71 -5.69 -0.46 0.34
CA ARG A 71 -5.52 -1.90 0.22
C ARG A 71 -5.93 -2.33 -1.18
N LEU A 72 -5.04 -3.03 -1.87
CA LEU A 72 -5.32 -3.68 -3.15
C LEU A 72 -5.18 -5.19 -2.98
N GLU A 73 -6.02 -5.96 -3.67
CA GLU A 73 -6.03 -7.42 -3.55
C GLU A 73 -6.11 -8.10 -4.90
N ASP A 74 -5.34 -9.18 -5.02
CA ASP A 74 -5.55 -10.25 -5.99
C ASP A 74 -6.05 -11.47 -5.20
N ALA A 75 -7.37 -11.58 -5.04
CA ALA A 75 -7.99 -12.64 -4.25
C ALA A 75 -7.68 -14.03 -4.83
N ALA A 76 -7.60 -14.15 -6.16
CA ALA A 76 -7.32 -15.39 -6.88
C ALA A 76 -5.91 -15.93 -6.59
N ARG A 77 -4.97 -15.06 -6.26
CA ARG A 77 -3.59 -15.43 -5.91
C ARG A 77 -3.23 -15.19 -4.44
N GLY A 78 -4.13 -14.59 -3.67
CA GLY A 78 -3.93 -14.30 -2.26
C GLY A 78 -2.92 -13.19 -1.99
N ALA A 79 -2.67 -12.33 -2.97
CA ALA A 79 -1.71 -11.25 -2.82
C ALA A 79 -2.42 -9.97 -2.36
N VAL A 80 -1.81 -9.28 -1.40
CA VAL A 80 -2.33 -8.04 -0.82
C VAL A 80 -1.26 -6.98 -0.87
N TRP A 81 -1.56 -5.85 -1.50
CA TRP A 81 -0.77 -4.64 -1.40
C TRP A 81 -1.40 -3.72 -0.37
N LEU A 82 -0.64 -3.36 0.65
CA LEU A 82 -1.06 -2.41 1.67
C LEU A 82 -0.20 -1.16 1.55
N GLN A 83 -0.83 0.00 1.41
CA GLN A 83 -0.19 1.31 1.34
C GLN A 83 -0.67 2.16 2.52
N LEU A 84 0.28 2.48 3.39
CA LEU A 84 0.13 3.40 4.51
C LEU A 84 0.72 4.77 4.12
N ALA A 85 0.56 5.75 5.00
CA ALA A 85 1.02 7.12 4.77
C ALA A 85 2.53 7.23 4.52
N ASN A 86 3.34 6.41 5.18
CA ASN A 86 4.81 6.49 5.13
C ASN A 86 5.48 5.29 4.45
N LYS A 87 4.76 4.19 4.23
CA LYS A 87 5.31 3.00 3.56
C LYS A 87 4.20 2.10 3.02
N SER A 88 4.59 1.24 2.11
CA SER A 88 3.76 0.20 1.51
C SER A 88 4.43 -1.15 1.66
N MET A 89 3.65 -2.21 1.47
CA MET A 89 4.11 -3.57 1.58
C MET A 89 3.27 -4.52 0.73
N LEU A 90 3.92 -5.56 0.22
CA LEU A 90 3.31 -6.62 -0.57
C LEU A 90 3.32 -7.92 0.25
N MET A 91 2.15 -8.53 0.43
CA MET A 91 1.99 -9.76 1.19
C MET A 91 1.41 -10.87 0.33
N ASP A 92 1.86 -12.09 0.61
CA ASP A 92 1.10 -13.30 0.37
C ASP A 92 0.25 -13.57 1.62
N HIS A 93 -1.02 -13.19 1.57
CA HIS A 93 -1.93 -13.33 2.70
C HIS A 93 -2.25 -14.79 3.00
N ARG A 94 -2.25 -15.67 1.99
CA ARG A 94 -2.54 -17.10 2.19
C ARG A 94 -1.44 -17.79 2.98
N GLN A 95 -0.19 -17.44 2.71
CA GLN A 95 0.96 -18.00 3.41
C GLN A 95 1.38 -17.16 4.63
N GLY A 96 0.73 -16.02 4.87
CA GLY A 96 1.09 -15.08 5.94
C GLY A 96 2.50 -14.49 5.77
N ARG A 97 3.02 -14.41 4.54
CA ARG A 97 4.42 -14.02 4.26
C ARG A 97 4.50 -12.65 3.59
N ARG A 98 5.41 -11.81 4.05
CA ARG A 98 5.76 -10.56 3.36
C ARG A 98 6.64 -10.88 2.16
N LEU A 99 6.21 -10.46 0.99
CA LEU A 99 6.96 -10.59 -0.27
C LEU A 99 7.92 -9.40 -0.42
N ALA A 100 7.44 -8.20 -0.09
CA ALA A 100 8.24 -6.98 -0.01
C ALA A 100 7.68 -6.11 1.12
N ASP A 101 8.56 -5.41 1.84
CA ASP A 101 8.17 -4.52 2.94
C ASP A 101 8.90 -3.18 2.83
N ALA A 102 8.41 -2.20 3.60
CA ALA A 102 8.96 -0.84 3.65
C ALA A 102 9.19 -0.21 2.25
N CYS A 103 8.29 -0.49 1.32
CA CYS A 103 8.31 0.10 -0.01
C CYS A 103 7.86 1.57 0.07
N MET A 104 8.59 2.51 -0.51
CA MET A 104 8.23 3.92 -0.38
C MET A 104 8.31 4.67 -1.71
N SER A 105 7.21 5.32 -2.09
CA SER A 105 7.23 6.41 -3.07
C SER A 105 7.94 7.64 -2.51
N ALA A 106 8.28 8.61 -3.36
CA ALA A 106 8.95 9.85 -2.94
C ALA A 106 8.12 10.62 -1.88
N GLU A 107 6.80 10.66 -2.03
CA GLU A 107 5.90 11.30 -1.05
C GLU A 107 5.92 10.56 0.29
N GLN A 108 5.86 9.22 0.25
CA GLN A 108 5.94 8.40 1.46
C GLN A 108 7.29 8.53 2.18
N GLN A 109 8.38 8.70 1.44
CA GLN A 109 9.71 8.98 2.03
C GLN A 109 9.71 10.33 2.76
N ALA A 110 9.10 11.36 2.19
CA ALA A 110 8.99 12.66 2.86
C ALA A 110 8.18 12.57 4.16
N VAL A 111 7.07 11.82 4.14
CA VAL A 111 6.27 11.55 5.35
C VAL A 111 7.06 10.75 6.37
N ALA A 112 7.78 9.70 5.95
CA ALA A 112 8.62 8.89 6.83
C ALA A 112 9.68 9.75 7.53
N LEU A 113 10.41 10.59 6.78
CA LEU A 113 11.41 11.51 7.33
C LEU A 113 10.80 12.54 8.29
N ALA A 114 9.59 13.03 8.02
CA ALA A 114 8.88 13.94 8.91
C ALA A 114 8.47 13.24 10.23
N MET A 115 8.00 12.00 10.14
CA MET A 115 7.65 11.19 11.31
C MET A 115 8.88 10.82 12.15
N GLU A 116 10.03 10.58 11.53
CA GLU A 116 11.29 10.35 12.24
C GLU A 116 11.76 11.58 13.02
N LYS A 117 11.57 12.78 12.45
CA LYS A 117 11.90 14.04 13.12
C LYS A 117 10.94 14.40 14.25
N ASN A 118 9.71 13.90 14.20
CA ASN A 118 8.68 14.16 15.20
C ASN A 118 7.89 12.88 15.51
N PRO A 119 8.49 11.94 16.25
CA PRO A 119 7.82 10.68 16.58
C PRO A 119 6.60 10.93 17.46
N ALA A 120 5.60 10.05 17.35
CA ALA A 120 4.46 10.10 18.25
C ALA A 120 4.93 10.02 19.72
N PRO A 121 4.30 10.78 20.64
CA PRO A 121 4.62 10.69 22.06
C PRO A 121 4.53 9.24 22.55
N ASN A 122 5.47 8.83 23.37
CA ASN A 122 5.45 7.51 23.98
C ASN A 122 4.25 7.41 24.94
N LEU A 123 3.36 6.44 24.69
CA LEU A 123 2.12 6.26 25.47
C LEU A 123 2.36 5.63 26.84
N LEU A 124 3.55 5.08 27.09
CA LEU A 124 3.91 4.42 28.35
C LEU A 124 4.56 5.37 29.36
N GLU A 125 4.88 6.59 28.93
CA GLU A 125 5.44 7.64 29.78
C GLU A 125 4.32 8.64 30.14
N PRO A 126 4.37 9.29 31.31
CA PRO A 126 3.44 10.35 31.63
C PRO A 126 3.44 11.37 30.49
N LEU A 127 2.25 11.74 30.00
CA LEU A 127 2.13 12.76 28.96
C LEU A 127 2.95 13.98 29.38
N PRO A 128 3.80 14.53 28.50
CA PRO A 128 4.55 15.73 28.84
C PRO A 128 3.54 16.79 29.27
N ALA A 129 3.86 17.49 30.36
CA ALA A 129 3.02 18.59 30.84
C ALA A 129 2.74 19.55 29.67
N PRO A 130 1.52 20.13 29.58
CA PRO A 130 1.19 21.08 28.54
C PRO A 130 2.30 22.14 28.47
N GLN A 131 2.90 22.29 27.29
CA GLN A 131 3.87 23.35 27.09
C GLN A 131 3.08 24.65 26.97
N ASP A 132 2.87 25.33 28.09
CA ASP A 132 2.39 26.71 28.13
C ASP A 132 3.46 27.59 27.47
N GLY A 133 3.44 27.66 26.14
CA GLY A 133 4.54 28.24 25.37
C GLY A 133 4.24 28.64 23.93
N ALA A 134 3.00 28.52 23.46
CA ALA A 134 2.55 29.27 22.29
C ALA A 134 2.27 30.74 22.70
N ALA A 135 3.31 31.42 23.18
CA ALA A 135 3.29 32.86 23.35
C ALA A 135 3.49 33.51 21.98
N MET A 136 2.41 34.12 21.50
CA MET A 136 2.36 35.41 20.80
C MET A 136 3.65 35.85 20.09
N LYS A 137 3.61 35.85 18.75
CA LYS A 137 4.00 37.01 17.93
C LYS A 137 3.44 36.92 16.52
#